data_AF-A0A6F8XNL9-F1
#
_entry.id   AF-A0A6F8XNL9-F1
#
_cell.length_a   1.000
_cell.length_b   1.000
_cell.length_c   1.000
_cell.angle_alpha   90.00
_cell.angle_beta   90.00
_cell.angle_gamma   90.00
#
_symmetry.space_group_name_H-M   'P 1'
#
loop_
_entity.id
_entity.type
_entity.pdbx_description
1 polymer ?
#
loop_
_entity_poly.entity_id
_entity_poly.type
_entity_poly.pdbx_seq_one_letter_code
_entity_poly.pdbx_strand_id
1 'polypeptide(L)'
;MTNSNFSGVKRPEFEHMTHAHARAASRLSRLSHELWVELTKADLGTSAAIRIRDIAAEMQNEANDLQRRQRLFAEMDRLGTNIKVGQPNGLYWKLPDGPLDPTADVRFALTLARKGKALTDAELQQLALTLRRHRGDETFAAIFASGLGARGTLEFWGGVSEWAGQKGKERQAILKDLQKEFGHTLARATSMDSAAMEQWKREIISLGGQEINLSPAIREPRGFQIMSSLLRHGAYDTKFLVNYGKALIEYDKGGGKDLERFWTHFGRRDFNVGNQQDAGNDPMTGLMEALGHNPDAAIGVLKDDKIFKYVMAERAWFKDTLGASENEIVAGRDALGHALQAATTGRQYDQAPIDLDPRKGKGHTADQAALFQELIKLVSRDTTRAYPEIRDSLGRIAAEYIPDINRVLSAETVGGEKNAALFPTVGSSFGPGEAAPTRSEVARFLYEVSKDPDGYAPVLLSQKHYTSGLIDYHLQHPDRYLSLTDDGWETVHLATHAAGAVHGILALGRWNTTTGEAAEDDKKYNDSLGTRMDWIAGAPARSLGSGRRSSRRLRLVRPSPVGLPRFSGSSTSRSPRSSSTTRWKAVCTPMARKSKLRGRKL
;
A
#
# COMPACT_ATOMS: atom_id res chain seq x y z
N MET A 1 14.76 29.66 45.69
CA MET A 1 15.83 28.86 45.08
C MET A 1 15.45 28.60 43.63
N THR A 2 15.99 29.38 42.71
CA THR A 2 15.81 29.20 41.26
C THR A 2 16.64 28.01 40.81
N ASN A 3 15.97 26.96 40.34
CA ASN A 3 16.62 25.75 39.85
C ASN A 3 17.32 26.10 38.52
N SER A 4 18.64 26.22 38.53
CA SER A 4 19.47 26.66 37.39
C SER A 4 19.47 25.69 36.20
N ASN A 5 18.73 24.58 36.30
CA ASN A 5 18.57 23.56 35.26
C ASN A 5 17.13 23.49 34.70
N PHE A 6 16.27 24.48 34.98
CA PHE A 6 14.92 24.50 34.41
C PHE A 6 14.93 25.11 33.01
N SER A 7 14.50 24.31 32.04
CA SER A 7 14.25 24.75 30.69
C SER A 7 12.78 24.63 30.31
N GLY A 8 12.21 25.76 29.95
CA GLY A 8 10.86 25.82 29.48
C GLY A 8 10.56 27.18 28.91
N VAL A 9 9.55 27.23 28.05
CA VAL A 9 9.09 28.47 27.44
C VAL A 9 7.61 28.68 27.73
N LYS A 10 7.22 29.94 27.68
CA LYS A 10 5.83 30.32 27.54
C LYS A 10 5.47 30.23 26.05
N ARG A 11 4.32 29.63 25.76
CA ARG A 11 3.92 29.28 24.39
C ARG A 11 3.83 30.51 23.45
N PRO A 12 3.15 31.61 23.82
CA PRO A 12 3.07 32.79 22.96
C PRO A 12 4.44 33.39 22.61
N GLU A 13 5.35 33.43 23.58
CA GLU A 13 6.69 33.97 23.44
C GLU A 13 7.56 33.09 22.52
N PHE A 14 7.44 31.78 22.62
CA PHE A 14 8.13 30.83 21.75
C PHE A 14 7.64 30.86 20.31
N GLU A 15 6.32 30.94 20.11
CA GLU A 15 5.71 31.11 18.77
C GLU A 15 6.17 32.43 18.15
N HIS A 16 6.17 33.53 18.93
CA HIS A 16 6.65 34.82 18.47
C HIS A 16 8.13 34.80 18.05
N MET A 17 9.00 34.22 18.89
CA MET A 17 10.43 34.07 18.61
C MET A 17 10.67 33.25 17.33
N THR A 18 10.00 32.10 17.18
CA THR A 18 10.10 31.22 16.00
C THR A 18 9.74 31.98 14.72
N HIS A 19 8.64 32.74 14.74
CA HIS A 19 8.23 33.56 13.60
C HIS A 19 9.19 34.72 13.33
N ALA A 20 9.76 35.34 14.38
CA ALA A 20 10.72 36.43 14.22
C ALA A 20 12.02 35.96 13.55
N HIS A 21 12.58 34.82 13.99
CA HIS A 21 13.78 34.22 13.39
C HIS A 21 13.56 33.86 11.91
N ALA A 22 12.45 33.20 11.57
CA ALA A 22 12.14 32.85 10.19
C ALA A 22 12.02 34.07 9.26
N ARG A 23 11.41 35.16 9.75
CA ARG A 23 11.33 36.43 9.01
C ARG A 23 12.69 37.09 8.84
N ALA A 24 13.54 37.08 9.87
CA ALA A 24 14.87 37.67 9.83
C ALA A 24 15.77 36.94 8.82
N ALA A 25 15.81 35.60 8.87
CA ALA A 25 16.56 34.77 7.92
C ALA A 25 16.14 35.04 6.46
N SER A 26 14.83 35.09 6.20
CA SER A 26 14.30 35.37 4.87
C SER A 26 14.70 36.76 4.35
N ARG A 27 14.73 37.77 5.22
CA ARG A 27 15.14 39.14 4.87
C ARG A 27 16.64 39.22 4.55
N LEU A 28 17.48 38.57 5.35
CA LEU A 28 18.93 38.55 5.12
C LEU A 28 19.29 37.79 3.85
N SER A 29 18.61 36.67 3.57
CA SER A 29 18.80 35.93 2.33
C SER A 29 18.49 36.79 1.10
N ARG A 30 17.35 37.49 1.12
CA ARG A 30 16.99 38.44 0.04
C ARG A 30 18.01 39.56 -0.10
N LEU A 31 18.41 40.20 0.99
CA LEU A 31 19.42 41.26 0.99
C LEU A 31 20.75 40.76 0.40
N SER A 32 21.18 39.55 0.76
CA SER A 32 22.41 38.96 0.23
C SER A 32 22.35 38.76 -1.28
N HIS A 33 21.19 38.35 -1.80
CA HIS A 33 20.97 38.14 -3.22
C HIS A 33 20.96 39.48 -3.99
N GLU A 34 20.21 40.46 -3.50
CA GLU A 34 20.14 41.81 -4.09
C GLU A 34 21.53 42.47 -4.13
N LEU A 35 22.27 42.39 -3.02
CA LEU A 35 23.64 42.94 -2.95
C LEU A 35 24.60 42.21 -3.89
N TRP A 36 24.49 40.88 -4.00
CA TRP A 36 25.32 40.11 -4.93
C TRP A 36 25.06 40.53 -6.38
N VAL A 37 23.80 40.71 -6.77
CA VAL A 37 23.41 41.15 -8.12
C VAL A 37 23.98 42.53 -8.44
N GLU A 38 23.84 43.50 -7.54
CA GLU A 38 24.33 44.87 -7.78
C GLU A 38 25.86 44.96 -7.82
N LEU A 39 26.56 44.24 -6.93
CA LEU A 39 28.03 44.18 -6.95
C LEU A 39 28.56 43.52 -8.23
N THR A 40 27.87 42.48 -8.72
CA THR A 40 28.23 41.78 -9.96
C THR A 40 28.03 42.69 -11.18
N LYS A 41 26.93 43.47 -11.23
CA LYS A 41 26.69 44.44 -12.31
C LYS A 41 27.72 45.57 -12.35
N ALA A 42 28.26 45.94 -11.20
CA ALA A 42 29.24 47.02 -11.05
C ALA A 42 30.71 46.56 -11.18
N ASP A 43 30.96 45.28 -11.46
CA ASP A 43 32.30 44.66 -11.49
C ASP A 43 33.10 44.85 -10.19
N LEU A 44 32.40 44.75 -9.04
CA LEU A 44 32.96 44.89 -7.70
C LEU A 44 33.02 43.55 -6.95
N GLY A 45 33.89 43.45 -5.95
CA GLY A 45 34.08 42.22 -5.15
C GLY A 45 32.83 41.82 -4.34
N THR A 46 32.37 40.57 -4.50
CA THR A 46 31.11 40.06 -3.93
C THR A 46 31.21 39.49 -2.51
N SER A 47 32.37 39.59 -1.86
CA SER A 47 32.62 38.94 -0.56
C SER A 47 31.68 39.40 0.57
N ALA A 48 31.19 40.64 0.53
CA ALA A 48 30.22 41.14 1.50
C ALA A 48 28.86 40.43 1.38
N ALA A 49 28.39 40.22 0.15
CA ALA A 49 27.14 39.49 -0.11
C ALA A 49 27.24 38.02 0.32
N ILE A 50 28.40 37.39 0.10
CA ILE A 50 28.65 36.01 0.54
C ILE A 50 28.57 35.89 2.07
N ARG A 51 29.21 36.80 2.82
CA ARG A 51 29.12 36.77 4.30
C ARG A 51 27.68 36.92 4.82
N ILE A 52 26.89 37.81 4.21
CA ILE A 52 25.47 37.98 4.61
C ILE A 52 24.66 36.73 4.27
N ARG A 53 24.95 36.08 3.14
CA ARG A 53 24.31 34.81 2.76
C ARG A 53 24.61 33.70 3.76
N ASP A 54 25.85 33.60 4.22
CA ASP A 54 26.26 32.56 5.17
C ASP A 54 25.58 32.78 6.54
N ILE A 55 25.49 34.04 7.02
CA ILE A 55 24.71 34.40 8.22
C ILE A 55 23.22 34.07 8.02
N ALA A 56 22.66 34.38 6.84
CA ALA A 56 21.27 34.07 6.53
C ALA A 56 21.00 32.55 6.55
N ALA A 57 21.95 31.74 6.08
CA ALA A 57 21.86 30.28 6.09
C ALA A 57 21.91 29.72 7.52
N GLU A 58 22.79 30.24 8.37
CA GLU A 58 22.86 29.88 9.80
C GLU A 58 21.54 30.21 10.51
N MET A 59 21.03 31.43 10.34
CA MET A 59 19.74 31.84 10.91
C MET A 59 18.56 31.04 10.34
N GLN A 60 18.62 30.60 9.08
CA GLN A 60 17.59 29.74 8.50
C GLN A 60 17.61 28.34 9.12
N ASN A 61 18.80 27.81 9.43
CA ASN A 61 18.94 26.53 10.14
C ASN A 61 18.37 26.62 11.55
N GLU A 62 18.65 27.70 12.27
CA GLU A 62 18.05 27.98 13.58
C GLU A 62 16.52 28.11 13.49
N ALA A 63 16.01 28.86 12.51
CA ALA A 63 14.57 29.02 12.30
C ALA A 63 13.88 27.68 12.00
N ASN A 64 14.50 26.83 11.18
CA ASN A 64 14.00 25.49 10.86
C ASN A 64 13.99 24.59 12.11
N ASP A 65 14.99 24.70 12.98
CA ASP A 65 15.03 24.01 14.27
C ASP A 65 13.89 24.47 15.19
N LEU A 66 13.72 25.78 15.36
CA LEU A 66 12.62 26.35 16.15
C LEU A 66 11.24 25.92 15.62
N GLN A 67 11.03 25.90 14.30
CA GLN A 67 9.80 25.40 13.69
C GLN A 67 9.58 23.89 13.90
N ARG A 68 10.65 23.08 13.86
CA ARG A 68 10.58 21.66 14.20
C ARG A 68 10.16 21.46 15.66
N ARG A 69 10.74 22.22 16.59
CA ARG A 69 10.34 22.23 18.00
C ARG A 69 8.89 22.68 18.19
N GLN A 70 8.43 23.68 17.45
CA GLN A 70 7.04 24.15 17.48
C GLN A 70 6.06 23.05 17.04
N ARG A 71 6.40 22.28 15.98
CA ARG A 71 5.59 21.13 15.54
C ARG A 71 5.56 20.01 16.58
N LEU A 72 6.72 19.65 17.12
CA LEU A 72 6.83 18.65 18.18
C LEU A 72 6.04 19.05 19.42
N PHE A 73 6.12 20.32 19.80
CA PHE A 73 5.36 20.90 20.90
C PHE A 73 3.84 20.79 20.69
N ALA A 74 3.35 21.15 19.49
CA ALA A 74 1.93 21.02 19.15
C ALA A 74 1.44 19.57 19.18
N GLU A 75 2.30 18.63 18.80
CA GLU A 75 2.01 17.20 18.85
C GLU A 75 2.00 16.65 20.29
N MET A 76 2.97 17.04 21.13
CA MET A 76 2.99 16.67 22.55
C MET A 76 1.78 17.22 23.33
N ASP A 77 1.33 18.44 22.99
CA ASP A 77 0.12 19.04 23.56
C ASP A 77 -1.13 18.25 23.13
N ARG A 78 -1.22 17.87 21.84
CA ARG A 78 -2.29 17.01 21.30
C ARG A 78 -2.35 15.64 21.99
N LEU A 79 -1.19 15.07 22.30
CA LEU A 79 -1.08 13.74 22.92
C LEU A 79 -1.14 13.77 24.46
N GLY A 80 -1.19 14.96 25.08
CA GLY A 80 -1.21 15.10 26.54
C GLY A 80 0.10 14.70 27.24
N THR A 81 1.19 14.51 26.49
CA THR A 81 2.49 14.03 26.99
C THR A 81 3.43 15.16 27.42
N ASN A 82 2.97 16.41 27.32
CA ASN A 82 3.77 17.58 27.61
C ASN A 82 3.84 17.87 29.11
N ILE A 83 5.03 18.18 29.62
CA ILE A 83 5.24 18.48 31.04
C ILE A 83 5.06 19.98 31.27
N LYS A 84 4.06 20.34 32.06
CA LYS A 84 3.80 21.73 32.47
C LYS A 84 4.38 21.97 33.86
N VAL A 85 5.13 23.06 34.01
CA VAL A 85 5.73 23.46 35.28
C VAL A 85 5.20 24.84 35.65
N GLY A 86 4.52 24.93 36.79
CA GLY A 86 4.06 26.20 37.36
C GLY A 86 5.24 26.94 38.00
N GLN A 87 5.45 28.19 37.59
CA GLN A 87 6.43 29.10 38.18
C GLN A 87 5.71 30.39 38.65
N PRO A 88 6.29 31.18 39.57
CA PRO A 88 5.68 32.41 40.07
C PRO A 88 5.29 33.43 38.99
N ASN A 89 5.98 33.42 37.84
CA ASN A 89 5.76 34.33 36.72
C ASN A 89 5.02 33.68 35.53
N GLY A 90 4.39 32.52 35.72
CA GLY A 90 3.49 31.90 34.75
C GLY A 90 3.64 30.39 34.60
N LEU A 91 2.89 29.85 33.65
CA LEU A 91 2.94 28.43 33.29
C LEU A 91 3.99 28.22 32.20
N TYR A 92 5.00 27.39 32.48
CA TYR A 92 6.04 27.04 31.53
C TYR A 92 5.83 25.64 31.03
N TRP A 93 6.12 25.45 29.74
CA TRP A 93 6.12 24.14 29.14
C TRP A 93 7.55 23.68 28.97
N LYS A 94 7.83 22.44 29.38
CA LYS A 94 9.15 21.86 29.21
C LYS A 94 9.41 21.64 27.72
N LEU A 95 10.44 22.27 27.19
CA LEU A 95 10.94 21.90 25.87
C LEU A 95 11.92 20.72 26.01
N PRO A 96 12.01 19.85 24.99
CA PRO A 96 13.16 18.98 24.83
C PRO A 96 14.39 19.88 24.70
N ASP A 97 15.16 19.98 25.79
CA ASP A 97 16.30 20.86 25.88
C ASP A 97 17.57 20.16 25.43
N GLY A 98 17.85 20.41 24.17
CA GLY A 98 19.19 20.40 23.61
C GLY A 98 19.10 21.10 22.26
N PRO A 99 20.18 21.69 21.73
CA PRO A 99 20.38 21.61 20.28
C PRO A 99 20.07 20.16 19.85
N LEU A 100 19.59 19.95 18.63
CA LEU A 100 19.88 18.66 18.01
C LEU A 100 21.42 18.61 17.99
N ASP A 101 22.03 17.99 18.99
CA ASP A 101 23.38 17.45 18.89
C ASP A 101 23.13 16.00 18.49
N PRO A 102 23.08 15.69 17.17
CA PRO A 102 22.95 14.32 16.72
C PRO A 102 23.95 13.41 17.43
N THR A 103 25.12 13.92 17.81
CA THR A 103 26.14 13.15 18.53
C THR A 103 25.69 12.75 19.94
N ALA A 104 25.12 13.66 20.74
CA ALA A 104 24.60 13.34 22.07
C ALA A 104 23.35 12.45 22.00
N ASP A 105 22.43 12.76 21.09
CA ASP A 105 21.20 11.99 20.93
C ASP A 105 21.48 10.58 20.38
N VAL A 106 22.43 10.41 19.44
CA VAL A 106 22.85 9.06 18.99
C VAL A 106 23.52 8.31 20.14
N ARG A 107 24.41 8.93 20.92
CA ARG A 107 25.02 8.26 22.09
C ARG A 107 23.97 7.81 23.11
N PHE A 108 22.97 8.65 23.36
CA PHE A 108 21.85 8.32 24.24
C PHE A 108 21.02 7.16 23.69
N ALA A 109 20.62 7.23 22.42
CA ALA A 109 19.87 6.18 21.75
C ALA A 109 20.62 4.84 21.75
N LEU A 110 21.92 4.85 21.44
CA LEU A 110 22.78 3.66 21.51
C LEU A 110 22.87 3.09 22.92
N THR A 111 22.99 3.96 23.93
CA THR A 111 23.03 3.54 25.33
C THR A 111 21.74 2.84 25.73
N LEU A 112 20.58 3.37 25.32
CA LEU A 112 19.30 2.71 25.56
C LEU A 112 19.21 1.39 24.79
N ALA A 113 19.47 1.39 23.49
CA ALA A 113 19.36 0.20 22.66
C ALA A 113 20.25 -0.95 23.17
N ARG A 114 21.47 -0.67 23.65
CA ARG A 114 22.38 -1.67 24.24
C ARG A 114 21.88 -2.30 25.54
N LYS A 115 20.91 -1.69 26.23
CA LYS A 115 20.24 -2.33 27.38
C LYS A 115 19.33 -3.49 26.95
N GLY A 116 18.89 -3.52 25.69
CA GLY A 116 18.05 -4.59 25.15
C GLY A 116 16.83 -4.89 26.02
N LYS A 117 16.71 -6.15 26.47
CA LYS A 117 15.59 -6.64 27.29
C LYS A 117 15.41 -5.92 28.63
N ALA A 118 16.43 -5.24 29.14
CA ALA A 118 16.36 -4.52 30.41
C ALA A 118 15.65 -3.16 30.30
N LEU A 119 15.23 -2.72 29.11
CA LEU A 119 14.55 -1.44 28.92
C LEU A 119 13.16 -1.42 29.56
N THR A 120 12.96 -0.45 30.44
CA THR A 120 11.64 -0.09 30.98
C THR A 120 10.73 0.54 29.90
N ASP A 121 9.43 0.60 30.17
CA ASP A 121 8.46 1.19 29.24
C ASP A 121 8.77 2.66 28.95
N ALA A 122 9.16 3.41 29.97
CA ALA A 122 9.59 4.80 29.83
C ALA A 122 10.85 4.92 28.95
N GLU A 123 11.83 4.05 29.12
CA GLU A 123 13.05 4.07 28.30
C GLU A 123 12.78 3.67 26.84
N LEU A 124 11.91 2.70 26.58
CA LEU A 124 11.47 2.38 25.22
C LEU A 124 10.78 3.57 24.56
N GLN A 125 9.89 4.25 25.28
CA GLN A 125 9.22 5.46 24.78
C GLN A 125 10.24 6.56 24.49
N GLN A 126 11.21 6.78 25.37
CA GLN A 126 12.28 7.75 25.13
C GLN A 126 13.12 7.40 23.91
N LEU A 127 13.43 6.12 23.70
CA LEU A 127 14.13 5.68 22.49
C LEU A 127 13.28 5.96 21.24
N ALA A 128 12.01 5.54 21.23
CA ALA A 128 11.11 5.78 20.09
C ALA A 128 10.98 7.28 19.77
N LEU A 129 10.82 8.14 20.79
CA LEU A 129 10.75 9.59 20.63
C LEU A 129 12.07 10.17 20.07
N THR A 130 13.21 9.65 20.51
CA THR A 130 14.53 10.08 20.01
C THR A 130 14.67 9.73 18.53
N LEU A 131 14.35 8.49 18.15
CA LEU A 131 14.36 8.05 16.74
C LEU A 131 13.39 8.86 15.87
N ARG A 132 12.17 9.11 16.37
CA ARG A 132 11.16 9.93 15.68
C ARG A 132 11.66 11.35 15.42
N ARG A 133 12.33 11.97 16.40
CA ARG A 133 12.87 13.33 16.29
C ARG A 133 13.91 13.45 15.17
N HIS A 134 14.66 12.38 14.93
CA HIS A 134 15.74 12.31 13.94
C HIS A 134 15.35 11.55 12.66
N ARG A 135 14.06 11.32 12.41
CA ARG A 135 13.59 10.52 11.25
C ARG A 135 14.13 10.99 9.89
N GLY A 136 14.38 12.30 9.74
CA GLY A 136 14.95 12.89 8.52
C GLY A 136 16.48 13.02 8.51
N ASP A 137 17.15 12.77 9.63
CA ASP A 137 18.60 12.95 9.79
C ASP A 137 19.34 11.68 9.38
N GLU A 138 19.96 11.75 8.20
CA GLU A 138 20.72 10.64 7.61
C GLU A 138 21.99 10.31 8.38
N THR A 139 22.65 11.32 8.93
CA THR A 139 23.89 11.17 9.70
C THR A 139 23.60 10.53 11.03
N PHE A 140 22.57 10.99 11.75
CA PHE A 140 22.07 10.35 12.97
C PHE A 140 21.78 8.86 12.70
N ALA A 141 20.99 8.58 11.66
CA ALA A 141 20.54 7.24 11.32
C ALA A 141 21.73 6.30 11.00
N ALA A 142 22.67 6.76 10.18
CA ALA A 142 23.86 6.00 9.81
C ALA A 142 24.76 5.70 11.01
N ILE A 143 25.02 6.69 11.89
CA ILE A 143 25.83 6.49 13.10
C ILE A 143 25.12 5.56 14.08
N PHE A 144 23.79 5.70 14.25
CA PHE A 144 23.02 4.83 15.13
C PHE A 144 23.02 3.37 14.64
N ALA A 145 22.72 3.13 13.35
CA ALA A 145 22.71 1.79 12.76
C ALA A 145 24.11 1.15 12.79
N SER A 146 25.15 1.89 12.39
CA SER A 146 26.54 1.41 12.41
C SER A 146 27.04 1.19 13.84
N GLY A 147 26.62 2.02 14.79
CA GLY A 147 27.02 1.93 16.20
C GLY A 147 26.37 0.78 16.97
N LEU A 148 25.21 0.30 16.52
CA LEU A 148 24.65 -1.00 16.93
C LEU A 148 25.33 -2.16 16.19
N GLY A 149 25.70 -1.96 14.93
CA GLY A 149 26.18 -3.01 14.04
C GLY A 149 25.05 -3.93 13.58
N ALA A 150 25.30 -4.73 12.54
CA ALA A 150 24.28 -5.60 11.96
C ALA A 150 23.71 -6.61 12.96
N ARG A 151 24.59 -7.34 13.67
CA ARG A 151 24.18 -8.29 14.71
C ARG A 151 23.47 -7.61 15.87
N GLY A 152 23.99 -6.48 16.36
CA GLY A 152 23.38 -5.74 17.46
C GLY A 152 22.00 -5.18 17.11
N THR A 153 21.76 -4.80 15.84
CA THR A 153 20.41 -4.45 15.35
C THR A 153 19.43 -5.61 15.52
N LEU A 154 19.83 -6.83 15.11
CA LEU A 154 18.98 -8.02 15.20
C LEU A 154 18.75 -8.46 16.64
N GLU A 155 19.80 -8.50 17.45
CA GLU A 155 19.73 -8.85 18.88
C GLU A 155 18.85 -7.86 19.66
N PHE A 156 18.98 -6.57 19.36
CA PHE A 156 18.16 -5.54 19.99
C PHE A 156 16.67 -5.75 19.70
N TRP A 157 16.28 -5.77 18.42
CA TRP A 157 14.87 -5.89 18.07
C TRP A 157 14.29 -7.24 18.46
N GLY A 158 14.98 -8.34 18.13
CA GLY A 158 14.55 -9.68 18.51
C GLY A 158 14.39 -9.81 20.02
N GLY A 159 15.26 -9.17 20.80
CA GLY A 159 15.20 -9.19 22.26
C GLY A 159 14.00 -8.44 22.84
N VAL A 160 13.75 -7.20 22.39
CA VAL A 160 12.67 -6.36 22.96
C VAL A 160 11.28 -6.73 22.45
N SER A 161 11.19 -7.30 21.24
CA SER A 161 9.94 -7.77 20.63
C SER A 161 9.58 -9.20 21.05
N GLU A 162 10.51 -9.93 21.68
CA GLU A 162 10.27 -11.31 22.09
C GLU A 162 8.99 -11.44 22.94
N TRP A 163 8.03 -12.22 22.46
CA TRP A 163 6.74 -12.44 23.11
C TRP A 163 5.92 -11.15 23.32
N ALA A 164 6.06 -10.16 22.42
CA ALA A 164 5.34 -8.89 22.50
C ALA A 164 3.82 -9.08 22.66
N GLY A 165 3.21 -10.07 22.00
CA GLY A 165 1.78 -10.37 22.09
C GLY A 165 1.32 -10.83 23.48
N GLN A 166 2.24 -11.30 24.33
CA GLN A 166 1.97 -11.67 25.72
C GLN A 166 2.16 -10.50 26.70
N LYS A 167 2.71 -9.37 26.25
CA LYS A 167 2.90 -8.17 27.08
C LYS A 167 1.57 -7.43 27.24
N GLY A 168 1.48 -6.58 28.27
CA GLY A 168 0.33 -5.69 28.44
C GLY A 168 0.11 -4.77 27.23
N LYS A 169 -1.15 -4.36 27.00
CA LYS A 169 -1.53 -3.52 25.84
C LYS A 169 -0.69 -2.23 25.71
N GLU A 170 -0.30 -1.64 26.84
CA GLU A 170 0.55 -0.45 26.88
C GLU A 170 1.95 -0.73 26.32
N ARG A 171 2.64 -1.78 26.80
CA ARG A 171 3.94 -2.22 26.25
C ARG A 171 3.84 -2.55 24.77
N GLN A 172 2.78 -3.20 24.32
CA GLN A 172 2.57 -3.51 22.89
C GLN A 172 2.47 -2.23 22.05
N ALA A 173 1.73 -1.22 22.52
CA ALA A 173 1.64 0.06 21.83
C ALA A 173 3.01 0.76 21.74
N ILE A 174 3.78 0.75 22.83
CA ILE A 174 5.14 1.32 22.86
C ILE A 174 6.07 0.59 21.88
N LEU A 175 6.04 -0.75 21.86
CA LEU A 175 6.87 -1.56 20.97
C LEU A 175 6.46 -1.39 19.50
N LYS A 176 5.17 -1.25 19.21
CA LYS A 176 4.67 -0.94 17.85
C LYS A 176 5.19 0.41 17.36
N ASP A 177 5.12 1.44 18.21
CA ASP A 177 5.68 2.76 17.90
C ASP A 177 7.19 2.68 17.69
N LEU A 178 7.91 1.97 18.57
CA LEU A 178 9.34 1.77 18.44
C LEU A 178 9.71 1.02 17.16
N GLN A 179 8.99 -0.05 16.78
CA GLN A 179 9.23 -0.80 15.54
C GLN A 179 9.16 0.12 14.32
N LYS A 180 8.14 0.99 14.29
CA LYS A 180 7.95 1.96 13.21
C LYS A 180 9.10 2.95 13.12
N GLU A 181 9.46 3.59 14.23
CA GLU A 181 10.56 4.57 14.22
C GLU A 181 11.91 3.91 13.95
N PHE A 182 12.12 2.69 14.45
CA PHE A 182 13.35 1.96 14.21
C PHE A 182 13.48 1.55 12.75
N GLY A 183 12.43 1.01 12.14
CA GLY A 183 12.39 0.72 10.70
C GLY A 183 12.65 1.96 9.85
N HIS A 184 11.99 3.09 10.14
CA HIS A 184 12.27 4.35 9.43
C HIS A 184 13.72 4.84 9.60
N THR A 185 14.30 4.68 10.79
CA THR A 185 15.70 5.04 11.05
C THR A 185 16.64 4.15 10.23
N LEU A 186 16.42 2.83 10.19
CA LEU A 186 17.22 1.91 9.40
C LEU A 186 17.08 2.19 7.90
N ALA A 187 15.86 2.42 7.42
CA ALA A 187 15.59 2.79 6.04
C ALA A 187 16.41 4.03 5.63
N ARG A 188 16.37 5.08 6.45
CA ARG A 188 17.15 6.29 6.23
C ARG A 188 18.66 6.03 6.28
N ALA A 189 19.13 5.22 7.22
CA ALA A 189 20.54 4.85 7.34
C ALA A 189 21.08 4.17 6.08
N THR A 190 20.29 3.27 5.46
CA THR A 190 20.75 2.52 4.27
C THR A 190 21.01 3.39 3.03
N SER A 191 20.43 4.59 2.98
CA SER A 191 20.66 5.56 1.91
C SER A 191 22.03 6.23 1.97
N MET A 192 22.70 6.19 3.13
CA MET A 192 24.01 6.81 3.33
C MET A 192 25.08 6.03 2.57
N ASP A 193 25.75 6.71 1.64
CA ASP A 193 26.92 6.17 0.94
C ASP A 193 28.17 6.27 1.84
N SER A 194 28.42 5.22 2.61
CA SER A 194 29.59 5.13 3.48
C SER A 194 30.06 3.68 3.61
N ALA A 195 31.37 3.49 3.79
CA ALA A 195 31.95 2.15 3.98
C ALA A 195 31.31 1.39 5.16
N ALA A 196 30.99 2.09 6.25
CA ALA A 196 30.34 1.51 7.42
C ALA A 196 28.93 1.00 7.10
N MET A 197 28.11 1.79 6.38
CA MET A 197 26.77 1.34 5.99
C MET A 197 26.79 0.26 4.91
N GLU A 198 27.75 0.30 3.98
CA GLU A 198 27.94 -0.79 3.02
C GLU A 198 28.33 -2.11 3.70
N GLN A 199 29.17 -2.04 4.74
CA GLN A 199 29.49 -3.19 5.57
C GLN A 199 28.26 -3.69 6.34
N TRP A 200 27.52 -2.79 7.00
CA TRP A 200 26.30 -3.13 7.74
C TRP A 200 25.28 -3.84 6.83
N LYS A 201 25.05 -3.33 5.60
CA LYS A 201 24.15 -3.93 4.62
C LYS A 201 24.54 -5.36 4.26
N ARG A 202 25.83 -5.61 4.00
CA ARG A 202 26.34 -6.96 3.69
C ARG A 202 26.21 -7.91 4.88
N GLU A 203 26.55 -7.44 6.07
CA GLU A 203 26.47 -8.24 7.30
C GLU A 203 25.04 -8.62 7.65
N ILE A 204 24.06 -7.71 7.52
CA ILE A 204 22.64 -8.02 7.72
C ILE A 204 22.19 -9.17 6.81
N ILE A 205 22.56 -9.12 5.53
CA ILE A 205 22.21 -10.18 4.57
C ILE A 205 22.91 -11.50 4.96
N SER A 206 24.20 -11.44 5.31
CA SER A 206 24.97 -12.62 5.74
C SER A 206 24.42 -13.29 7.01
N LEU A 207 23.84 -12.50 7.92
CA LEU A 207 23.22 -12.97 9.15
C LEU A 207 21.80 -13.50 8.93
N GLY A 208 21.20 -13.25 7.76
CA GLY A 208 19.79 -13.55 7.50
C GLY A 208 19.40 -15.01 7.76
N GLY A 209 20.20 -15.96 7.27
CA GLY A 209 19.97 -17.39 7.49
C GLY A 209 20.51 -17.94 8.81
N GLN A 210 21.19 -17.10 9.61
CA GLN A 210 21.84 -17.51 10.86
C GLN A 210 20.91 -17.30 12.05
N GLU A 211 21.07 -18.16 13.06
CA GLU A 211 20.43 -18.03 14.36
C GLU A 211 20.97 -16.81 15.12
N ILE A 212 20.09 -16.02 15.72
CA ILE A 212 20.42 -14.83 16.50
C ILE A 212 20.17 -15.10 17.97
N ASN A 213 21.23 -15.18 18.78
CA ASN A 213 21.12 -15.51 20.19
C ASN A 213 20.44 -14.38 20.99
N LEU A 214 19.21 -14.65 21.45
CA LEU A 214 18.40 -13.78 22.29
C LEU A 214 18.38 -14.29 23.74
N SER A 215 18.64 -15.57 24.00
CA SER A 215 18.64 -16.21 25.31
C SER A 215 19.45 -17.53 25.32
N PRO A 216 20.25 -17.82 26.37
CA PRO A 216 21.05 -19.05 26.46
C PRO A 216 20.27 -20.38 26.43
N ALA A 217 18.95 -20.35 26.62
CA ALA A 217 18.14 -21.53 26.91
C ALA A 217 17.18 -21.97 25.77
N ILE A 218 17.11 -21.24 24.66
CA ILE A 218 16.08 -21.46 23.61
C ILE A 218 16.75 -21.48 22.23
N ARG A 219 16.27 -22.34 21.32
CA ARG A 219 16.68 -22.28 19.91
C ARG A 219 16.18 -21.00 19.25
N GLU A 220 17.01 -20.40 18.41
CA GLU A 220 16.91 -18.97 18.15
C GLU A 220 16.32 -18.62 16.79
N PRO A 221 15.64 -17.48 16.68
CA PRO A 221 15.11 -17.04 15.40
C PRO A 221 16.23 -16.67 14.45
N ARG A 222 15.90 -16.70 13.17
CA ARG A 222 16.86 -16.37 12.11
C ARG A 222 16.88 -14.87 11.86
N GLY A 223 18.03 -14.36 11.44
CA GLY A 223 18.20 -12.94 11.12
C GLY A 223 17.16 -12.39 10.15
N PHE A 224 16.74 -13.19 9.16
CA PHE A 224 15.69 -12.82 8.21
C PHE A 224 14.33 -12.58 8.88
N GLN A 225 13.94 -13.39 9.88
CA GLN A 225 12.67 -13.21 10.59
C GLN A 225 12.64 -11.86 11.32
N ILE A 226 13.73 -11.56 12.03
CA ILE A 226 13.86 -10.31 12.78
C ILE A 226 13.94 -9.12 11.82
N MET A 227 14.83 -9.15 10.83
CA MET A 227 15.06 -8.02 9.95
C MET A 227 13.84 -7.70 9.09
N SER A 228 13.17 -8.71 8.51
CA SER A 228 11.98 -8.49 7.68
C SER A 228 10.84 -7.81 8.45
N SER A 229 10.73 -8.04 9.76
CA SER A 229 9.74 -7.33 10.58
C SER A 229 9.99 -5.81 10.65
N LEU A 230 11.24 -5.35 10.46
CA LEU A 230 11.64 -3.94 10.46
C LEU A 230 11.57 -3.30 9.06
N LEU A 231 11.76 -4.09 8.00
CA LEU A 231 11.79 -3.61 6.61
C LEU A 231 10.46 -2.99 6.15
N ARG A 232 9.34 -3.36 6.76
CA ARG A 232 8.00 -2.86 6.43
C ARG A 232 7.80 -1.36 6.64
N HIS A 233 8.74 -0.66 7.28
CA HIS A 233 8.62 0.75 7.58
C HIS A 233 9.74 1.56 6.95
N GLY A 234 9.39 2.41 5.98
CA GLY A 234 10.30 3.37 5.35
C GLY A 234 10.76 2.98 3.95
N ALA A 235 11.44 3.93 3.31
CA ALA A 235 12.04 3.74 1.99
C ALA A 235 13.51 3.34 2.16
N TYR A 236 13.83 2.09 1.86
CA TYR A 236 15.18 1.54 1.99
C TYR A 236 15.98 1.77 0.71
N ASP A 237 17.30 1.72 0.79
CA ASP A 237 18.16 1.70 -0.39
C ASP A 237 17.74 0.59 -1.35
N THR A 238 17.56 0.94 -2.63
CA THR A 238 17.03 0.03 -3.64
C THR A 238 17.96 -1.17 -3.85
N LYS A 239 19.28 -0.93 -3.91
CA LYS A 239 20.26 -2.02 -4.10
C LYS A 239 20.28 -2.96 -2.91
N PHE A 240 20.23 -2.41 -1.70
CA PHE A 240 20.09 -3.19 -0.47
C PHE A 240 18.86 -4.10 -0.51
N LEU A 241 17.68 -3.54 -0.77
CA LEU A 241 16.43 -4.28 -0.70
C LEU A 241 16.34 -5.35 -1.80
N VAL A 242 16.88 -5.09 -3.00
CA VAL A 242 17.01 -6.10 -4.06
C VAL A 242 17.93 -7.25 -3.64
N ASN A 243 19.11 -6.95 -3.09
CA ASN A 243 20.06 -7.98 -2.66
C ASN A 243 19.54 -8.79 -1.47
N TYR A 244 18.93 -8.11 -0.49
CA TYR A 244 18.27 -8.76 0.63
C TYR A 244 17.13 -9.66 0.16
N GLY A 245 16.27 -9.16 -0.73
CA GLY A 245 15.14 -9.92 -1.28
C GLY A 245 15.60 -11.20 -1.98
N LYS A 246 16.60 -11.10 -2.86
CA LYS A 246 17.18 -12.28 -3.54
C LYS A 246 17.78 -13.28 -2.56
N ALA A 247 18.51 -12.81 -1.56
CA ALA A 247 19.10 -13.69 -0.54
C ALA A 247 18.04 -14.40 0.32
N LEU A 248 16.99 -13.67 0.72
CA LEU A 248 15.87 -14.26 1.46
C LEU A 248 15.12 -15.28 0.61
N ILE A 249 14.76 -14.96 -0.62
CA ILE A 249 14.03 -15.87 -1.52
C ILE A 249 14.83 -17.15 -1.75
N GLU A 250 16.14 -17.04 -1.97
CA GLU A 250 16.99 -18.22 -2.16
C GLU A 250 17.02 -19.10 -0.90
N TYR A 251 17.06 -18.48 0.27
CA TYR A 251 17.03 -19.21 1.54
C TYR A 251 15.65 -19.84 1.82
N ASP A 252 14.57 -19.12 1.53
CA ASP A 252 13.17 -19.54 1.70
C ASP A 252 12.84 -20.79 0.87
N LYS A 253 13.41 -20.91 -0.34
CA LYS A 253 13.30 -22.12 -1.19
C LYS A 253 13.82 -23.38 -0.49
N GLY A 254 14.78 -23.26 0.41
CA GLY A 254 15.31 -24.38 1.19
C GLY A 254 14.28 -25.06 2.10
N GLY A 255 13.17 -24.38 2.45
CA GLY A 255 12.09 -24.94 3.27
C GLY A 255 11.17 -25.91 2.51
N GLY A 256 11.13 -25.84 1.18
CA GLY A 256 10.31 -26.73 0.35
C GLY A 256 8.82 -26.72 0.74
N LYS A 257 8.22 -27.92 0.83
CA LYS A 257 6.79 -28.09 1.14
C LYS A 257 6.44 -27.84 2.61
N ASP A 258 7.41 -27.95 3.51
CA ASP A 258 7.22 -27.76 4.95
C ASP A 258 7.63 -26.35 5.39
N LEU A 259 7.40 -25.34 4.54
CA LEU A 259 7.90 -23.97 4.72
C LEU A 259 7.46 -23.33 6.04
N GLU A 260 6.22 -23.56 6.46
CA GLU A 260 5.71 -23.12 7.76
C GLU A 260 6.59 -23.68 8.88
N ARG A 261 6.83 -24.99 8.89
CA ARG A 261 7.68 -25.62 9.90
C ARG A 261 9.13 -25.14 9.75
N PHE A 262 9.64 -24.96 8.55
CA PHE A 262 11.00 -24.46 8.32
C PHE A 262 11.25 -23.10 8.98
N TRP A 263 10.26 -22.21 9.01
CA TRP A 263 10.36 -20.91 9.69
C TRP A 263 9.91 -20.94 11.15
N THR A 264 8.99 -21.83 11.52
CA THR A 264 8.37 -21.86 12.85
C THR A 264 8.80 -23.04 13.72
N HIS A 265 9.77 -23.86 13.31
CA HIS A 265 10.16 -25.07 14.04
C HIS A 265 10.70 -24.82 15.45
N PHE A 266 11.00 -23.57 15.79
CA PHE A 266 11.42 -23.13 17.12
C PHE A 266 10.29 -22.44 17.91
N GLY A 267 9.05 -22.57 17.45
CA GLY A 267 7.87 -21.88 17.96
C GLY A 267 7.61 -20.57 17.21
N ARG A 268 6.34 -20.17 17.17
CA ARG A 268 5.94 -18.82 16.71
C ARG A 268 6.25 -17.80 17.81
N ARG A 269 6.85 -16.67 17.42
CA ARG A 269 7.12 -15.48 18.23
C ARG A 269 6.44 -14.25 17.59
N ASP A 270 6.48 -13.11 18.28
CA ASP A 270 5.85 -11.85 17.85
C ASP A 270 6.90 -10.80 17.47
N PHE A 271 7.60 -11.00 16.35
CA PHE A 271 8.57 -10.02 15.83
C PHE A 271 7.89 -8.80 15.22
N ASN A 272 6.66 -8.95 14.73
CA ASN A 272 5.84 -7.86 14.24
C ASN A 272 4.77 -7.48 15.26
N VAL A 273 4.89 -6.30 15.85
CA VAL A 273 4.08 -5.94 17.03
C VAL A 273 2.79 -5.22 16.63
N GLY A 274 1.67 -5.75 17.10
CA GLY A 274 0.36 -5.10 16.96
C GLY A 274 -0.29 -5.26 15.59
N ASN A 275 0.09 -6.30 14.84
CA ASN A 275 -0.70 -6.87 13.74
C ASN A 275 -1.25 -8.23 14.20
N GLN A 276 -2.56 -8.43 14.07
CA GLN A 276 -3.25 -9.63 14.55
C GLN A 276 -3.19 -10.81 13.57
N GLN A 277 -2.72 -10.59 12.34
CA GLN A 277 -2.69 -11.59 11.25
C GLN A 277 -1.25 -11.91 10.79
N ASP A 278 -0.27 -11.16 11.29
CA ASP A 278 1.14 -11.25 10.92
C ASP A 278 2.00 -11.03 12.17
N ALA A 279 2.45 -12.12 12.79
CA ALA A 279 3.36 -12.06 13.94
C ALA A 279 4.83 -11.90 13.53
N GLY A 280 5.14 -11.94 12.22
CA GLY A 280 6.48 -11.74 11.67
C GLY A 280 7.37 -12.99 11.70
N ASN A 281 6.82 -14.20 11.81
CA ASN A 281 7.62 -15.42 11.66
C ASN A 281 7.86 -15.80 10.20
N ASP A 282 6.98 -15.38 9.29
CA ASP A 282 7.23 -15.45 7.85
C ASP A 282 8.00 -14.19 7.41
N PRO A 283 9.33 -14.27 7.18
CA PRO A 283 10.11 -13.12 6.74
C PRO A 283 9.72 -12.63 5.34
N MET A 284 9.06 -13.46 4.53
CA MET A 284 8.59 -13.07 3.21
C MET A 284 7.49 -12.01 3.31
N THR A 285 6.61 -12.08 4.32
CA THR A 285 5.56 -11.08 4.55
C THR A 285 6.18 -9.70 4.74
N GLY A 286 7.17 -9.57 5.63
CA GLY A 286 7.87 -8.31 5.87
C GLY A 286 8.67 -7.79 4.67
N LEU A 287 9.27 -8.69 3.87
CA LEU A 287 9.90 -8.31 2.61
C LEU A 287 8.88 -7.75 1.60
N MET A 288 7.73 -8.41 1.44
CA MET A 288 6.72 -7.98 0.47
C MET A 288 6.11 -6.63 0.85
N GLU A 289 5.86 -6.38 2.14
CA GLU A 289 5.47 -5.04 2.62
C GLU A 289 6.55 -3.98 2.30
N ALA A 290 7.82 -4.33 2.51
CA ALA A 290 8.92 -3.44 2.17
C ALA A 290 8.95 -3.12 0.67
N LEU A 291 8.79 -4.12 -0.20
CA LEU A 291 8.71 -3.90 -1.65
C LEU A 291 7.48 -3.05 -2.02
N GLY A 292 6.34 -3.24 -1.35
CA GLY A 292 5.14 -2.41 -1.54
C GLY A 292 5.39 -0.91 -1.35
N HIS A 293 6.30 -0.52 -0.47
CA HIS A 293 6.69 0.87 -0.25
C HIS A 293 7.89 1.33 -1.11
N ASN A 294 8.52 0.43 -1.86
CA ASN A 294 9.77 0.68 -2.58
C ASN A 294 9.66 0.19 -4.04
N PRO A 295 8.98 0.94 -4.94
CA PRO A 295 8.62 0.47 -6.28
C PRO A 295 9.82 0.09 -7.17
N ASP A 296 10.93 0.84 -7.11
CA ASP A 296 12.14 0.53 -7.88
C ASP A 296 12.79 -0.80 -7.43
N ALA A 297 12.76 -1.09 -6.12
CA ALA A 297 13.22 -2.36 -5.59
C ALA A 297 12.23 -3.49 -5.91
N ALA A 298 10.92 -3.21 -5.83
CA ALA A 298 9.86 -4.16 -6.16
C ALA A 298 10.00 -4.67 -7.59
N ILE A 299 10.12 -3.78 -8.58
CA ILE A 299 10.36 -4.21 -9.96
C ILE A 299 11.74 -4.85 -10.13
N GLY A 300 12.77 -4.38 -9.41
CA GLY A 300 14.12 -4.96 -9.42
C GLY A 300 14.18 -6.41 -8.93
N VAL A 301 13.24 -6.83 -8.06
CA VAL A 301 13.10 -8.21 -7.57
C VAL A 301 12.11 -9.00 -8.43
N LEU A 302 10.90 -8.49 -8.63
CA LEU A 302 9.78 -9.26 -9.19
C LEU A 302 9.81 -9.40 -10.72
N LYS A 303 10.66 -8.65 -11.43
CA LYS A 303 10.86 -8.88 -12.87
C LYS A 303 11.65 -10.15 -13.21
N ASP A 304 12.28 -10.77 -12.22
CA ASP A 304 12.93 -12.06 -12.40
C ASP A 304 11.86 -13.17 -12.45
N ASP A 305 11.67 -13.77 -13.62
CA ASP A 305 10.67 -14.81 -13.91
C ASP A 305 10.69 -15.97 -12.90
N LYS A 306 11.88 -16.37 -12.40
CA LYS A 306 11.98 -17.46 -11.42
C LYS A 306 11.47 -17.01 -10.05
N ILE A 307 11.78 -15.78 -9.66
CA ILE A 307 11.29 -15.20 -8.40
C ILE A 307 9.77 -15.00 -8.48
N PHE A 308 9.28 -14.41 -9.57
CA PHE A 308 7.86 -14.18 -9.79
C PHE A 308 7.05 -15.48 -9.71
N LYS A 309 7.48 -16.52 -10.44
CA LYS A 309 6.85 -17.85 -10.38
C LYS A 309 6.90 -18.45 -8.99
N TYR A 310 8.02 -18.31 -8.29
CA TYR A 310 8.14 -18.82 -6.93
C TYR A 310 7.09 -18.19 -6.00
N VAL A 311 7.02 -16.86 -5.93
CA VAL A 311 6.13 -16.17 -4.98
C VAL A 311 4.65 -16.29 -5.36
N MET A 312 4.33 -16.35 -6.66
CA MET A 312 2.96 -16.45 -7.14
C MET A 312 2.41 -17.88 -7.11
N ALA A 313 3.23 -18.87 -7.50
CA ALA A 313 2.74 -20.20 -7.83
C ALA A 313 3.30 -21.34 -6.96
N GLU A 314 4.58 -21.27 -6.58
CA GLU A 314 5.28 -22.41 -5.97
C GLU A 314 5.35 -22.32 -4.44
N ARG A 315 5.42 -21.11 -3.90
CA ARG A 315 5.61 -20.87 -2.47
C ARG A 315 4.37 -21.26 -1.66
N ALA A 316 4.58 -22.09 -0.65
CA ALA A 316 3.56 -22.47 0.32
C ALA A 316 3.38 -21.35 1.37
N TRP A 317 2.50 -20.39 1.07
CA TRP A 317 2.09 -19.35 2.02
C TRP A 317 1.31 -19.95 3.20
N PHE A 318 1.61 -19.51 4.42
CA PHE A 318 1.01 -20.01 5.65
C PHE A 318 0.53 -18.87 6.57
N LYS A 319 -0.38 -19.20 7.48
CA LYS A 319 -0.90 -18.24 8.47
C LYS A 319 0.15 -18.04 9.55
N ASP A 320 0.45 -16.78 9.87
CA ASP A 320 1.60 -16.46 10.71
C ASP A 320 1.24 -16.30 12.21
N THR A 321 0.07 -16.79 12.62
CA THR A 321 -0.47 -16.60 13.97
C THR A 321 -0.77 -17.95 14.62
N LEU A 322 -0.57 -18.04 15.94
CA LEU A 322 -0.89 -19.26 16.70
C LEU A 322 -2.41 -19.41 16.84
N GLY A 323 -2.93 -20.61 16.54
CA GLY A 323 -4.36 -20.89 16.66
C GLY A 323 -5.22 -20.20 15.59
N ALA A 324 -4.60 -19.83 14.45
CA ALA A 324 -5.27 -19.15 13.37
C ALA A 324 -6.54 -19.90 12.93
N SER A 325 -7.67 -19.19 12.83
CA SER A 325 -8.92 -19.81 12.40
C SER A 325 -8.86 -20.23 10.94
N GLU A 326 -9.70 -21.17 10.49
CA GLU A 326 -9.77 -21.55 9.07
C GLU A 326 -10.04 -20.36 8.14
N ASN A 327 -10.77 -19.35 8.61
CA ASN A 327 -11.15 -18.16 7.84
C ASN A 327 -10.15 -17.00 7.94
N GLU A 328 -9.05 -17.17 8.65
CA GLU A 328 -8.04 -16.12 8.80
C GLU A 328 -7.26 -15.89 7.49
N ILE A 329 -6.99 -14.61 7.22
CA ILE A 329 -6.26 -14.10 6.06
C ILE A 329 -4.80 -14.57 6.13
N VAL A 330 -4.24 -14.95 4.98
CA VAL A 330 -2.80 -15.19 4.88
C VAL A 330 -2.11 -13.87 4.59
N ALA A 331 -1.65 -13.17 5.63
CA ALA A 331 -1.09 -11.81 5.52
C ALA A 331 0.05 -11.68 4.50
N GLY A 332 0.86 -12.73 4.33
CA GLY A 332 1.91 -12.75 3.31
C GLY A 332 1.40 -12.62 1.88
N ARG A 333 0.18 -13.08 1.59
CA ARG A 333 -0.46 -12.91 0.28
C ARG A 333 -0.91 -11.46 0.07
N ASP A 334 -1.51 -10.84 1.07
CA ASP A 334 -1.89 -9.42 1.03
C ASP A 334 -0.67 -8.53 0.76
N ALA A 335 0.42 -8.77 1.52
CA ALA A 335 1.69 -8.10 1.31
C ALA A 335 2.28 -8.34 -0.10
N LEU A 336 2.15 -9.56 -0.65
CA LEU A 336 2.53 -9.84 -2.05
C LEU A 336 1.72 -8.97 -3.03
N GLY A 337 0.42 -8.75 -2.76
CA GLY A 337 -0.42 -7.81 -3.50
C GLY A 337 0.18 -6.40 -3.50
N HIS A 338 0.59 -5.90 -2.34
CA HIS A 338 1.26 -4.59 -2.20
C HIS A 338 2.56 -4.52 -3.04
N ALA A 339 3.40 -5.55 -2.97
CA ALA A 339 4.64 -5.63 -3.74
C ALA A 339 4.38 -5.64 -5.25
N LEU A 340 3.40 -6.41 -5.72
CA LEU A 340 2.99 -6.46 -7.13
C LEU A 340 2.46 -5.11 -7.61
N GLN A 341 1.64 -4.45 -6.78
CA GLN A 341 1.13 -3.12 -7.10
C GLN A 341 2.29 -2.14 -7.26
N ALA A 342 3.26 -2.15 -6.35
CA ALA A 342 4.42 -1.26 -6.46
C ALA A 342 5.30 -1.58 -7.67
N ALA A 343 5.57 -2.85 -7.90
CA ALA A 343 6.41 -3.30 -9.01
C ALA A 343 5.80 -2.99 -10.38
N THR A 344 4.49 -3.15 -10.56
CA THR A 344 3.83 -2.96 -11.85
C THR A 344 3.44 -1.51 -12.11
N THR A 345 3.19 -0.72 -11.08
CA THR A 345 2.69 0.67 -11.26
C THR A 345 3.76 1.74 -11.02
N GLY A 346 4.90 1.38 -10.41
CA GLY A 346 5.93 2.36 -10.07
C GLY A 346 5.57 3.31 -8.92
N ARG A 347 4.47 3.05 -8.21
CA ARG A 347 4.00 3.84 -7.07
C ARG A 347 3.92 2.99 -5.81
N GLN A 348 4.03 3.61 -4.64
CA GLN A 348 3.84 2.89 -3.38
C GLN A 348 2.39 2.41 -3.29
N TYR A 349 2.16 1.23 -2.72
CA TYR A 349 0.82 0.63 -2.69
C TYR A 349 -0.18 1.50 -1.89
N ASP A 350 0.32 2.21 -0.89
CA ASP A 350 -0.41 3.06 0.05
C ASP A 350 -0.43 4.55 -0.34
N GLN A 351 0.10 4.88 -1.52
CA GLN A 351 0.09 6.26 -2.03
C GLN A 351 -1.33 6.68 -2.44
N ALA A 352 -1.88 7.71 -1.77
CA ALA A 352 -3.16 8.32 -2.12
C ALA A 352 -2.99 9.70 -2.78
N PRO A 353 -3.93 10.15 -3.64
CA PRO A 353 -5.01 9.38 -4.26
C PRO A 353 -4.52 8.51 -5.43
N ILE A 354 -5.30 7.49 -5.79
CA ILE A 354 -5.12 6.76 -7.06
C ILE A 354 -5.40 7.73 -8.21
N ASP A 355 -4.49 7.83 -9.19
CA ASP A 355 -4.73 8.65 -10.38
C ASP A 355 -5.71 7.92 -11.31
N LEU A 356 -6.97 8.38 -11.31
CA LEU A 356 -8.03 7.77 -12.12
C LEU A 356 -7.91 8.12 -13.62
N ASP A 357 -6.99 9.02 -14.00
CA ASP A 357 -6.63 9.25 -15.40
C ASP A 357 -5.21 8.71 -15.65
N PRO A 358 -5.07 7.48 -16.19
CA PRO A 358 -3.77 6.85 -16.42
C PRO A 358 -2.89 7.62 -17.43
N ARG A 359 -3.41 8.68 -18.06
CA ARG A 359 -2.65 9.57 -18.95
C ARG A 359 -1.94 10.73 -18.22
N LYS A 360 -2.20 10.95 -16.93
CA LYS A 360 -1.60 12.06 -16.15
C LYS A 360 -0.39 11.63 -15.33
N GLY A 361 -0.17 10.32 -15.18
CA GLY A 361 0.93 9.75 -14.41
C GLY A 361 2.30 9.79 -15.11
N LYS A 362 3.34 9.43 -14.34
CA LYS A 362 4.63 9.02 -14.92
C LYS A 362 4.40 7.70 -15.64
N GLY A 363 4.47 7.70 -16.97
CA GLY A 363 4.19 6.50 -17.78
C GLY A 363 4.99 5.27 -17.33
N HIS A 364 4.42 4.10 -17.60
CA HIS A 364 5.02 2.82 -17.19
C HIS A 364 6.32 2.51 -17.95
N THR A 365 7.24 1.80 -17.31
CA THR A 365 8.45 1.27 -17.97
C THR A 365 8.13 -0.04 -18.71
N ALA A 366 9.02 -0.46 -19.60
CA ALA A 366 8.87 -1.74 -20.31
C ALA A 366 8.85 -2.94 -19.34
N ASP A 367 9.69 -2.91 -18.30
CA ASP A 367 9.74 -3.96 -17.26
C ASP A 367 8.42 -4.03 -16.47
N GLN A 368 7.85 -2.87 -16.13
CA GLN A 368 6.55 -2.76 -15.44
C GLN A 368 5.41 -3.35 -16.28
N ALA A 369 5.32 -2.96 -17.56
CA ALA A 369 4.33 -3.48 -18.48
C ALA A 369 4.53 -4.97 -18.74
N ALA A 370 5.77 -5.45 -18.86
CA ALA A 370 6.08 -6.88 -19.03
C ALA A 370 5.62 -7.71 -17.83
N LEU A 371 5.90 -7.25 -16.62
CA LEU A 371 5.47 -7.92 -15.38
C LEU A 371 3.94 -8.00 -15.29
N PHE A 372 3.22 -6.93 -15.65
CA PHE A 372 1.75 -6.98 -15.61
C PHE A 372 1.16 -7.93 -16.66
N GLN A 373 1.75 -8.01 -17.86
CA GLN A 373 1.34 -8.99 -18.88
C GLN A 373 1.52 -10.42 -18.38
N GLU A 374 2.64 -10.71 -17.72
CA GLU A 374 2.90 -12.02 -17.13
C GLU A 374 1.90 -12.35 -16.02
N LEU A 375 1.57 -11.36 -15.17
CA LEU A 375 0.57 -11.48 -14.12
C LEU A 375 -0.83 -11.80 -14.67
N ILE A 376 -1.27 -11.10 -15.72
CA ILE A 376 -2.54 -11.40 -16.41
C ILE A 376 -2.53 -12.84 -16.91
N LYS A 377 -1.46 -13.26 -17.59
CA LYS A 377 -1.35 -14.62 -18.14
C LYS A 377 -1.37 -15.69 -17.06
N LEU A 378 -0.63 -15.49 -15.97
CA LEU A 378 -0.54 -16.43 -14.86
C LEU A 378 -1.92 -16.62 -14.20
N VAL A 379 -2.57 -15.53 -13.81
CA VAL A 379 -3.91 -15.58 -13.19
C VAL A 379 -4.96 -16.14 -14.15
N SER A 380 -4.83 -15.89 -15.46
CA SER A 380 -5.77 -16.41 -16.46
C SER A 380 -5.63 -17.91 -16.72
N ARG A 381 -4.42 -18.45 -16.54
CA ARG A 381 -4.13 -19.89 -16.66
C ARG A 381 -4.54 -20.64 -15.39
N ASP A 382 -4.34 -20.01 -14.23
CA ASP A 382 -4.70 -20.55 -12.93
C ASP A 382 -5.39 -19.48 -12.09
N THR A 383 -6.72 -19.48 -12.11
CA THR A 383 -7.53 -18.47 -11.40
C THR A 383 -7.42 -18.59 -9.88
N THR A 384 -6.93 -19.71 -9.35
CA THR A 384 -6.67 -19.87 -7.91
C THR A 384 -5.55 -18.95 -7.42
N ARG A 385 -4.76 -18.38 -8.34
CA ARG A 385 -3.69 -17.42 -8.04
C ARG A 385 -4.20 -16.00 -7.83
N ALA A 386 -5.44 -15.69 -8.23
CA ALA A 386 -6.14 -14.49 -7.75
C ALA A 386 -6.69 -14.74 -6.34
N TYR A 387 -5.78 -14.92 -5.37
CA TYR A 387 -6.11 -15.08 -3.95
C TYR A 387 -7.04 -13.95 -3.52
N PRO A 388 -8.04 -14.21 -2.66
CA PRO A 388 -8.89 -13.15 -2.12
C PRO A 388 -8.06 -11.96 -1.59
N GLU A 389 -6.95 -12.25 -0.91
CA GLU A 389 -6.04 -11.25 -0.32
C GLU A 389 -5.31 -10.36 -1.33
N ILE A 390 -5.23 -10.71 -2.63
CA ILE A 390 -4.52 -9.87 -3.62
C ILE A 390 -5.44 -9.11 -4.56
N ARG A 391 -6.75 -9.43 -4.56
CA ARG A 391 -7.67 -8.93 -5.59
C ARG A 391 -7.83 -7.42 -5.57
N ASP A 392 -7.74 -6.79 -4.41
CA ASP A 392 -7.78 -5.34 -4.28
C ASP A 392 -6.60 -4.68 -5.03
N SER A 393 -5.40 -5.21 -4.83
CA SER A 393 -4.15 -4.78 -5.43
C SER A 393 -4.16 -5.06 -6.93
N LEU A 394 -4.63 -6.23 -7.36
CA LEU A 394 -4.83 -6.54 -8.78
C LEU A 394 -5.78 -5.55 -9.47
N GLY A 395 -6.84 -5.13 -8.80
CA GLY A 395 -7.76 -4.10 -9.29
C GLY A 395 -7.12 -2.73 -9.42
N ARG A 396 -6.30 -2.32 -8.45
CA ARG A 396 -5.53 -1.08 -8.51
C ARG A 396 -4.46 -1.12 -9.62
N ILE A 397 -3.83 -2.26 -9.86
CA ILE A 397 -2.92 -2.43 -11.00
C ILE A 397 -3.69 -2.28 -12.31
N ALA A 398 -4.79 -3.00 -12.48
CA ALA A 398 -5.59 -2.95 -13.70
C ALA A 398 -6.13 -1.55 -14.03
N ALA A 399 -6.47 -0.78 -13.00
CA ALA A 399 -6.91 0.61 -13.12
C ALA A 399 -5.88 1.54 -13.80
N GLU A 400 -4.59 1.26 -13.62
CA GLU A 400 -3.49 2.04 -14.22
C GLU A 400 -3.22 1.67 -15.69
N TYR A 401 -3.61 0.46 -16.08
CA TYR A 401 -3.39 -0.09 -17.42
C TYR A 401 -4.66 -0.14 -18.27
N ILE A 402 -5.68 0.65 -17.91
CA ILE A 402 -6.94 0.76 -18.67
C ILE A 402 -6.73 1.02 -20.18
N PRO A 403 -5.81 1.90 -20.62
CA PRO A 403 -5.55 2.09 -22.05
C PRO A 403 -5.09 0.80 -22.73
N ASP A 404 -4.13 0.07 -22.13
CA ASP A 404 -3.61 -1.19 -22.66
C ASP A 404 -4.68 -2.30 -22.65
N ILE A 405 -5.50 -2.37 -21.60
CA ILE A 405 -6.65 -3.28 -21.53
C ILE A 405 -7.62 -3.01 -22.69
N ASN A 406 -7.98 -1.74 -22.94
CA ASN A 406 -8.88 -1.39 -24.04
C ASN A 406 -8.27 -1.70 -25.42
N ARG A 407 -6.95 -1.52 -25.59
CA ARG A 407 -6.24 -1.94 -26.80
C ARG A 407 -6.36 -3.45 -27.05
N VAL A 408 -6.14 -4.27 -26.03
CA VAL A 408 -6.26 -5.73 -26.14
C VAL A 408 -7.70 -6.14 -26.47
N LEU A 409 -8.69 -5.55 -25.80
CA LEU A 409 -10.11 -5.88 -26.01
C LEU A 409 -10.64 -5.42 -27.37
N SER A 410 -10.02 -4.42 -28.00
CA SER A 410 -10.40 -3.88 -29.31
C SER A 410 -9.54 -4.40 -30.46
N ALA A 411 -8.48 -5.17 -30.21
CA ALA A 411 -7.50 -5.60 -31.20
C ALA A 411 -8.10 -6.37 -32.39
N GLU A 412 -9.20 -7.11 -32.17
CA GLU A 412 -9.92 -7.84 -33.23
C GLU A 412 -10.78 -6.91 -34.10
N THR A 413 -11.15 -5.74 -33.60
CA THR A 413 -12.02 -4.76 -34.27
C THR A 413 -11.20 -3.68 -34.96
N VAL A 414 -10.14 -3.20 -34.31
CA VAL A 414 -9.22 -2.17 -34.80
C VAL A 414 -7.80 -2.66 -34.53
N GLY A 415 -7.01 -2.83 -35.58
CA GLY A 415 -5.63 -3.30 -35.49
C GLY A 415 -4.60 -2.18 -35.68
N GLY A 416 -3.35 -2.47 -35.28
CA GLY A 416 -2.18 -1.65 -35.62
C GLY A 416 -2.21 -0.23 -35.07
N GLU A 417 -1.64 0.71 -35.83
CA GLU A 417 -1.51 2.12 -35.45
C GLU A 417 -2.85 2.80 -35.13
N LYS A 418 -3.92 2.37 -35.80
CA LYS A 418 -5.28 2.86 -35.55
C LYS A 418 -5.76 2.55 -34.13
N ASN A 419 -5.45 1.38 -33.61
CA ASN A 419 -5.78 1.00 -32.23
C ASN A 419 -4.95 1.81 -31.22
N ALA A 420 -3.66 1.99 -31.51
CA ALA A 420 -2.78 2.82 -30.68
C ALA A 420 -3.24 4.29 -30.63
N ALA A 421 -3.71 4.83 -31.75
CA ALA A 421 -4.30 6.17 -31.84
C ALA A 421 -5.66 6.26 -31.13
N LEU A 422 -6.48 5.22 -31.21
CA LEU A 422 -7.78 5.16 -30.53
C LEU A 422 -7.64 5.16 -29.00
N PHE A 423 -6.64 4.47 -28.47
CA PHE A 423 -6.37 4.37 -27.03
C PHE A 423 -4.94 4.82 -26.71
N PRO A 424 -4.65 6.13 -26.63
CA PRO A 424 -3.31 6.62 -26.35
C PRO A 424 -2.84 6.17 -24.95
N THR A 425 -1.54 5.85 -24.85
CA THR A 425 -0.85 5.43 -23.62
C THR A 425 0.27 6.40 -23.26
N VAL A 426 0.67 6.41 -21.99
CA VAL A 426 1.83 7.17 -21.51
C VAL A 426 2.89 6.19 -21.03
N GLY A 427 4.11 6.32 -21.54
CA GLY A 427 5.19 5.36 -21.31
C GLY A 427 5.10 4.14 -22.22
N SER A 428 5.57 3.00 -21.69
CA SER A 428 5.57 1.71 -22.39
C SER A 428 4.21 1.04 -22.28
N SER A 429 3.81 0.39 -23.35
CA SER A 429 2.59 -0.41 -23.45
C SER A 429 2.88 -1.90 -23.37
N PHE A 430 1.82 -2.71 -23.36
CA PHE A 430 1.97 -4.15 -23.58
C PHE A 430 2.74 -4.43 -24.87
N GLY A 431 3.64 -5.42 -24.79
CA GLY A 431 4.53 -5.78 -25.88
C GLY A 431 3.77 -6.39 -27.06
N PRO A 432 4.28 -6.32 -28.30
CA PRO A 432 3.59 -6.86 -29.45
C PRO A 432 3.61 -8.41 -29.48
N GLY A 433 2.73 -9.00 -30.30
CA GLY A 433 2.75 -10.43 -30.62
C GLY A 433 2.40 -11.33 -29.45
N GLU A 434 3.07 -12.49 -29.35
CA GLU A 434 2.81 -13.51 -28.32
C GLU A 434 3.09 -13.01 -26.88
N ALA A 435 3.81 -11.90 -26.73
CA ALA A 435 4.06 -11.27 -25.44
C ALA A 435 2.80 -10.60 -24.86
N ALA A 436 1.92 -10.06 -25.70
CA ALA A 436 0.65 -9.49 -25.27
C ALA A 436 -0.28 -10.56 -24.68
N PRO A 437 -1.06 -10.25 -23.63
CA PRO A 437 -2.20 -11.04 -23.23
C PRO A 437 -3.27 -11.05 -24.32
N THR A 438 -3.93 -12.18 -24.48
CA THR A 438 -5.10 -12.32 -25.37
C THR A 438 -6.34 -11.67 -24.75
N ARG A 439 -7.35 -11.40 -25.59
CA ARG A 439 -8.67 -10.93 -25.15
C ARG A 439 -9.28 -11.85 -24.07
N SER A 440 -9.16 -13.16 -24.23
CA SER A 440 -9.67 -14.14 -23.26
C SER A 440 -8.90 -14.12 -21.94
N GLU A 441 -7.57 -13.90 -21.96
CA GLU A 441 -6.77 -13.76 -20.74
C GLU A 441 -7.15 -12.47 -19.99
N VAL A 442 -7.20 -11.32 -20.66
CA VAL A 442 -7.64 -10.07 -20.02
C VAL A 442 -9.06 -10.20 -19.43
N ALA A 443 -9.98 -10.84 -20.16
CA ALA A 443 -11.34 -11.05 -19.66
C ALA A 443 -11.39 -11.95 -18.42
N ARG A 444 -10.63 -13.05 -18.38
CA ARG A 444 -10.56 -13.94 -17.21
C ARG A 444 -9.93 -13.24 -16.01
N PHE A 445 -8.85 -12.50 -16.23
CA PHE A 445 -8.21 -11.72 -15.20
C PHE A 445 -9.16 -10.70 -14.56
N LEU A 446 -9.80 -9.84 -15.38
CA LEU A 446 -10.77 -8.85 -14.89
C LEU A 446 -11.97 -9.50 -14.21
N TYR A 447 -12.43 -10.65 -14.72
CA TYR A 447 -13.48 -11.44 -14.08
C TYR A 447 -13.08 -11.87 -12.65
N GLU A 448 -11.87 -12.41 -12.44
CA GLU A 448 -11.40 -12.81 -11.11
C GLU A 448 -11.21 -11.62 -10.16
N VAL A 449 -10.64 -10.51 -10.65
CA VAL A 449 -10.46 -9.28 -9.88
C VAL A 449 -11.81 -8.72 -9.40
N SER A 450 -12.82 -8.76 -10.25
CA SER A 450 -14.15 -8.20 -9.99
C SER A 450 -15.01 -8.96 -8.98
N LYS A 451 -14.53 -10.12 -8.50
CA LYS A 451 -15.15 -10.87 -7.40
C LYS A 451 -14.95 -10.17 -6.04
N ASP A 452 -14.00 -9.24 -5.97
CA ASP A 452 -13.74 -8.43 -4.78
C ASP A 452 -14.22 -6.98 -5.02
N PRO A 453 -15.02 -6.38 -4.13
CA PRO A 453 -15.47 -5.00 -4.27
C PRO A 453 -14.31 -3.98 -4.30
N ASP A 454 -13.23 -4.23 -3.56
CA ASP A 454 -12.04 -3.37 -3.51
C ASP A 454 -11.16 -3.52 -4.76
N GLY A 455 -11.25 -4.66 -5.46
CA GLY A 455 -10.67 -4.89 -6.79
C GLY A 455 -11.55 -4.33 -7.92
N TYR A 456 -12.87 -4.44 -7.80
CA TYR A 456 -13.85 -3.96 -8.77
C TYR A 456 -13.88 -2.43 -8.89
N ALA A 457 -13.90 -1.72 -7.76
CA ALA A 457 -14.12 -0.28 -7.72
C ALA A 457 -13.05 0.54 -8.48
N PRO A 458 -11.74 0.31 -8.28
CA PRO A 458 -10.69 1.05 -8.99
C PRO A 458 -10.80 0.91 -10.51
N VAL A 459 -11.05 -0.31 -11.01
CA VAL A 459 -11.15 -0.57 -12.46
C VAL A 459 -12.38 0.12 -13.03
N LEU A 460 -13.53 0.02 -12.38
CA LEU A 460 -14.76 0.66 -12.83
C LEU A 460 -14.62 2.19 -12.88
N LEU A 461 -14.08 2.80 -11.82
CA LEU A 461 -13.92 4.25 -11.76
C LEU A 461 -12.91 4.74 -12.80
N SER A 462 -11.76 4.09 -12.89
CA SER A 462 -10.72 4.47 -13.85
C SER A 462 -11.19 4.28 -15.29
N GLN A 463 -11.93 3.21 -15.60
CA GLN A 463 -12.55 3.04 -16.92
C GLN A 463 -13.53 4.18 -17.24
N LYS A 464 -14.38 4.60 -16.30
CA LYS A 464 -15.31 5.73 -16.51
C LYS A 464 -14.58 7.04 -16.74
N HIS A 465 -13.61 7.37 -15.89
CA HIS A 465 -12.81 8.58 -16.00
C HIS A 465 -12.01 8.61 -17.30
N TYR A 466 -11.32 7.52 -17.61
CA TYR A 466 -10.56 7.36 -18.85
C TYR A 466 -11.46 7.50 -20.08
N THR A 467 -12.60 6.80 -20.14
CA THR A 467 -13.51 6.85 -21.30
C THR A 467 -14.06 8.27 -21.51
N SER A 468 -14.46 8.96 -20.43
CA SER A 468 -14.94 10.34 -20.54
C SER A 468 -13.85 11.27 -21.07
N GLY A 469 -12.63 11.17 -20.54
CA GLY A 469 -11.50 11.98 -21.00
C GLY A 469 -10.99 11.58 -22.38
N LEU A 470 -11.23 10.35 -22.82
CA LEU A 470 -10.90 9.86 -24.15
C LEU A 470 -11.86 10.39 -25.21
N ILE A 471 -13.16 10.43 -24.91
CA ILE A 471 -14.16 11.05 -25.79
C ILE A 471 -13.85 12.54 -25.98
N ASP A 472 -13.59 13.26 -24.89
CA ASP A 472 -13.21 14.69 -24.95
C ASP A 472 -11.93 14.90 -25.78
N TYR A 473 -10.91 14.06 -25.58
CA TYR A 473 -9.67 14.10 -26.35
C TYR A 473 -9.91 13.94 -27.86
N HIS A 474 -10.71 12.95 -28.28
CA HIS A 474 -10.99 12.72 -29.69
C HIS A 474 -11.86 13.84 -30.29
N LEU A 475 -12.84 14.37 -29.55
CA LEU A 475 -13.64 15.52 -30.02
C LEU A 475 -12.79 16.77 -30.26
N GLN A 476 -11.72 16.96 -29.47
CA GLN A 476 -10.77 18.07 -29.65
C GLN A 476 -9.74 17.82 -30.75
N HIS A 477 -9.61 16.59 -31.24
CA HIS A 477 -8.62 16.19 -32.25
C HIS A 477 -9.24 15.41 -33.42
N PRO A 478 -10.10 16.04 -34.25
CA PRO A 478 -10.73 15.37 -35.40
C PRO A 478 -9.74 14.82 -36.43
N ASP A 479 -8.53 15.37 -36.49
CA ASP A 479 -7.43 14.89 -37.32
C ASP A 479 -6.95 13.48 -36.94
N ARG A 480 -7.30 12.99 -35.74
CA ARG A 480 -6.94 11.67 -35.22
C ARG A 480 -8.05 10.63 -35.32
N TYR A 481 -9.15 10.93 -36.01
CA TYR A 481 -10.19 9.94 -36.27
C TYR A 481 -9.69 8.78 -37.12
N LEU A 482 -10.34 7.63 -36.97
CA LEU A 482 -9.95 6.38 -37.62
C LEU A 482 -10.07 6.41 -39.16
N SER A 483 -10.84 7.37 -39.67
CA SER A 483 -10.95 7.72 -41.09
C SER A 483 -11.14 9.23 -41.26
N LEU A 484 -10.63 9.80 -42.35
CA LEU A 484 -10.88 11.20 -42.74
C LEU A 484 -12.36 11.47 -43.10
N THR A 485 -13.15 10.41 -43.28
CA THR A 485 -14.60 10.46 -43.53
C THR A 485 -15.43 10.16 -42.27
N ASP A 486 -14.80 9.82 -41.16
CA ASP A 486 -15.47 9.62 -39.87
C ASP A 486 -15.84 11.01 -39.32
N ASP A 487 -17.10 11.22 -38.98
CA ASP A 487 -17.57 12.44 -38.28
C ASP A 487 -17.28 12.38 -36.76
N GLY A 488 -16.47 11.41 -36.35
CA GLY A 488 -16.09 11.10 -34.98
C GLY A 488 -17.00 10.05 -34.34
N TRP A 489 -18.13 9.71 -34.97
CA TRP A 489 -19.06 8.70 -34.45
C TRP A 489 -18.39 7.34 -34.33
N GLU A 490 -17.65 6.90 -35.35
CA GLU A 490 -17.03 5.57 -35.32
C GLU A 490 -15.96 5.50 -34.22
N THR A 491 -15.13 6.54 -34.11
CA THR A 491 -14.13 6.69 -33.04
C THR A 491 -14.77 6.65 -31.64
N VAL A 492 -15.86 7.42 -31.41
CA VAL A 492 -16.58 7.43 -30.12
C VAL A 492 -17.28 6.10 -29.85
N HIS A 493 -17.90 5.49 -30.87
CA HIS A 493 -18.55 4.19 -30.77
C HIS A 493 -17.55 3.10 -30.36
N LEU A 494 -16.36 3.07 -30.95
CA LEU A 494 -15.34 2.07 -30.62
C LEU A 494 -14.75 2.27 -29.21
N ALA A 495 -14.51 3.53 -28.81
CA ALA A 495 -14.08 3.86 -27.44
C ALA A 495 -15.13 3.41 -26.40
N THR A 496 -16.41 3.67 -26.65
CA THR A 496 -17.50 3.28 -25.75
C THR A 496 -17.79 1.77 -25.80
N HIS A 497 -17.58 1.11 -26.93
CA HIS A 497 -17.71 -0.35 -27.06
C HIS A 497 -16.68 -1.09 -26.20
N ALA A 498 -15.41 -0.67 -26.23
CA ALA A 498 -14.36 -1.25 -25.39
C ALA A 498 -14.66 -1.05 -23.89
N ALA A 499 -15.11 0.16 -23.51
CA ALA A 499 -15.56 0.44 -22.15
C ALA A 499 -16.74 -0.45 -21.72
N GLY A 500 -17.70 -0.66 -22.62
CA GLY A 500 -18.83 -1.57 -22.40
C GLY A 500 -18.38 -3.02 -22.17
N ALA A 501 -17.37 -3.48 -22.90
CA ALA A 501 -16.79 -4.81 -22.70
C ALA A 501 -16.16 -4.95 -21.29
N VAL A 502 -15.37 -3.97 -20.86
CA VAL A 502 -14.79 -3.94 -19.50
C VAL A 502 -15.90 -3.98 -18.45
N HIS A 503 -16.90 -3.10 -18.54
CA HIS A 503 -18.03 -3.08 -17.61
C HIS A 503 -18.80 -4.41 -17.57
N GLY A 504 -19.02 -5.03 -18.72
CA GLY A 504 -19.70 -6.33 -18.82
C GLY A 504 -18.93 -7.44 -18.12
N ILE A 505 -17.61 -7.49 -18.31
CA ILE A 505 -16.73 -8.48 -17.65
C ILE A 505 -16.74 -8.29 -16.13
N LEU A 506 -16.56 -7.05 -15.65
CA LEU A 506 -16.58 -6.76 -14.22
C LEU A 506 -17.95 -7.10 -13.59
N ALA A 507 -19.05 -6.80 -14.28
CA ALA A 507 -20.39 -7.13 -13.81
C ALA A 507 -20.61 -8.64 -13.72
N LEU A 508 -20.03 -9.42 -14.63
CA LEU A 508 -20.14 -10.88 -14.63
C LEU A 508 -19.40 -11.53 -13.44
N GLY A 509 -18.21 -11.04 -13.09
CA GLY A 509 -17.48 -11.59 -11.94
C GLY A 509 -18.13 -11.24 -10.61
N ARG A 510 -18.61 -9.99 -10.47
CA ARG A 510 -19.47 -9.58 -9.35
C ARG A 510 -20.74 -10.46 -9.25
N TRP A 511 -21.42 -10.71 -10.37
CA TRP A 511 -22.64 -11.51 -10.39
C TRP A 511 -22.40 -12.93 -9.86
N ASN A 512 -21.29 -13.55 -10.24
CA ASN A 512 -20.99 -14.92 -9.85
C ASN A 512 -20.66 -15.08 -8.35
N THR A 513 -20.31 -14.00 -7.66
CA THR A 513 -20.16 -14.03 -6.18
C THR A 513 -21.48 -13.90 -5.44
N THR A 514 -22.56 -13.48 -6.11
CA THR A 514 -23.85 -13.20 -5.45
C THR A 514 -24.98 -14.15 -5.86
N THR A 515 -24.68 -15.19 -6.67
CA THR A 515 -25.64 -16.20 -7.14
C THR A 515 -25.86 -17.41 -6.20
N GLY A 516 -25.31 -17.41 -4.99
CA GLY A 516 -25.71 -18.32 -3.90
C GLY A 516 -26.91 -17.78 -3.10
N GLU A 517 -27.56 -18.59 -2.26
CA GLU A 517 -28.65 -18.13 -1.38
C GLU A 517 -28.24 -16.88 -0.56
N ALA A 518 -28.62 -15.64 -0.93
CA ALA A 518 -28.98 -14.52 -0.04
C ALA A 518 -28.91 -13.12 -0.69
N ALA A 519 -29.98 -12.33 -0.55
CA ALA A 519 -29.95 -10.87 -0.70
C ALA A 519 -28.93 -10.17 0.24
N GLU A 520 -28.45 -10.88 1.27
CA GLU A 520 -27.44 -10.39 2.21
C GLU A 520 -26.04 -10.30 1.59
N ASP A 521 -25.65 -11.22 0.71
CA ASP A 521 -24.33 -11.18 0.08
C ASP A 521 -24.25 -10.09 -1.00
N ASP A 522 -25.34 -9.93 -1.76
CA ASP A 522 -25.55 -8.77 -2.63
C ASP A 522 -25.47 -7.46 -1.83
N LYS A 523 -26.08 -7.41 -0.64
CA LYS A 523 -26.05 -6.23 0.22
C LYS A 523 -24.64 -5.96 0.75
N LYS A 524 -23.94 -6.96 1.30
CA LYS A 524 -22.56 -6.82 1.82
C LYS A 524 -21.62 -6.32 0.73
N TYR A 525 -21.69 -6.89 -0.47
CA TYR A 525 -20.89 -6.46 -1.60
C TYR A 525 -21.20 -5.00 -1.96
N ASN A 526 -22.48 -4.63 -2.08
CA ASN A 526 -22.88 -3.27 -2.41
C ASN A 526 -22.48 -2.24 -1.33
N ASP A 527 -22.59 -2.60 -0.05
CA ASP A 527 -22.22 -1.72 1.07
C ASP A 527 -20.70 -1.50 1.11
N SER A 528 -19.91 -2.56 0.89
CA SER A 528 -18.45 -2.48 0.75
C SER A 528 -18.06 -1.64 -0.48
N LEU A 529 -18.67 -1.93 -1.64
CA LEU A 529 -18.47 -1.17 -2.87
C LEU A 529 -18.77 0.31 -2.68
N GLY A 530 -19.90 0.65 -2.05
CA GLY A 530 -20.29 2.05 -1.78
C GLY A 530 -19.23 2.76 -0.93
N THR A 531 -18.81 2.13 0.17
CA THR A 531 -17.75 2.64 1.06
C THR A 531 -16.45 2.89 0.30
N ARG A 532 -16.06 1.95 -0.57
CA ARG A 532 -14.84 2.05 -1.36
C ARG A 532 -14.90 3.17 -2.39
N MET A 533 -16.03 3.32 -3.09
CA MET A 533 -16.22 4.37 -4.08
C MET A 533 -16.17 5.76 -3.43
N ASP A 534 -16.73 5.92 -2.23
CA ASP A 534 -16.65 7.16 -1.44
C ASP A 534 -15.20 7.50 -1.04
N TRP A 535 -14.43 6.48 -0.63
CA TRP A 535 -13.01 6.64 -0.30
C TRP A 535 -12.18 7.06 -1.51
N ILE A 536 -12.33 6.40 -2.67
CA ILE A 536 -11.60 6.74 -3.90
C ILE A 536 -11.96 8.15 -4.38
N ALA A 537 -13.23 8.56 -4.25
CA ALA A 537 -13.68 9.90 -4.62
C ALA A 537 -13.21 11.02 -3.66
N GLY A 538 -12.54 10.68 -2.55
CA GLY A 538 -11.96 11.66 -1.61
C GLY A 538 -13.00 12.44 -0.79
N ALA A 539 -14.16 11.86 -0.50
CA ALA A 539 -15.32 12.56 0.06
C ALA A 539 -15.66 12.09 1.50
N PRO A 540 -16.11 13.00 2.39
CA PRO A 540 -17.52 13.02 2.76
C PRO A 540 -18.15 14.31 2.24
N ALA A 541 -18.46 14.33 0.94
CA ALA A 541 -18.97 15.47 0.20
C ALA A 541 -20.22 15.00 -0.55
N ARG A 542 -21.44 15.19 -0.02
CA ARG A 542 -22.23 16.40 -0.28
C ARG A 542 -21.62 17.29 -1.39
N SER A 543 -22.35 17.36 -2.50
CA SER A 543 -22.19 18.23 -3.67
C SER A 543 -21.37 17.68 -4.85
N LEU A 544 -21.99 16.75 -5.58
CA LEU A 544 -22.10 16.89 -7.03
C LEU A 544 -23.59 17.11 -7.35
N GLY A 545 -23.92 18.32 -7.82
CA GLY A 545 -25.15 18.65 -8.54
C GLY A 545 -26.49 18.48 -7.80
N SER A 546 -27.10 19.61 -7.44
CA SER A 546 -28.50 19.71 -7.02
C SER A 546 -29.48 19.21 -8.09
N GLY A 547 -29.79 17.92 -8.06
CA GLY A 547 -31.01 17.33 -8.61
C GLY A 547 -31.88 16.88 -7.46
N ARG A 548 -33.05 17.49 -7.30
CA ARG A 548 -34.03 17.25 -6.22
C ARG A 548 -34.03 15.80 -5.70
N ARG A 549 -33.83 15.64 -4.39
CA ARG A 549 -34.24 14.45 -3.63
C ARG A 549 -35.72 14.17 -3.90
N SER A 550 -36.00 13.19 -4.76
CA SER A 550 -37.21 12.38 -4.63
C SER A 550 -36.75 10.97 -4.33
N SER A 551 -37.04 10.51 -3.12
CA SER A 551 -36.95 9.11 -2.71
C SER A 551 -37.90 8.27 -3.56
N ARG A 552 -37.44 7.81 -4.73
CA ARG A 552 -37.99 6.65 -5.43
C ARG A 552 -36.91 5.58 -5.44
N ARG A 553 -37.23 4.45 -4.81
CA ARG A 553 -36.47 3.19 -4.90
C ARG A 553 -36.11 2.96 -6.37
N LEU A 554 -34.82 2.80 -6.68
CA LEU A 554 -34.42 2.15 -7.92
C LEU A 554 -34.98 0.73 -7.89
N ARG A 555 -36.10 0.50 -8.59
CA ARG A 555 -36.41 -0.84 -9.09
C ARG A 555 -35.44 -1.08 -10.25
N LEU A 556 -34.50 -2.00 -10.04
CA LEU A 556 -33.82 -2.65 -11.15
C LEU A 556 -34.87 -3.16 -12.14
N VAL A 557 -34.72 -2.76 -13.39
CA VAL A 557 -35.48 -3.32 -14.52
C VAL A 557 -35.14 -4.81 -14.59
N ARG A 558 -36.15 -5.66 -14.40
CA ARG A 558 -36.04 -7.08 -14.75
C ARG A 558 -35.80 -7.17 -16.27
N PRO A 559 -34.89 -8.03 -16.75
CA PRO A 559 -34.81 -8.29 -18.18
C PRO A 559 -36.13 -8.91 -18.64
N SER A 560 -36.78 -8.27 -19.61
CA SER A 560 -37.91 -8.88 -20.33
C SER A 560 -37.40 -10.13 -21.07
N PRO A 561 -38.15 -11.25 -21.07
CA PRO A 561 -37.75 -12.41 -21.82
C PRO A 561 -37.80 -12.07 -23.32
N VAL A 562 -36.67 -12.27 -24.00
CA VAL A 562 -36.57 -12.20 -25.45
C VAL A 562 -37.51 -13.27 -26.02
N GLY A 563 -38.61 -12.84 -26.62
CA GLY A 563 -39.51 -13.69 -27.38
C GLY A 563 -38.83 -14.12 -28.67
N LEU A 564 -38.63 -15.42 -28.82
CA LEU A 564 -38.23 -16.03 -30.10
C LEU A 564 -39.27 -15.71 -31.19
N PRO A 565 -38.85 -15.38 -32.42
CA PRO A 565 -39.79 -15.15 -33.51
C PRO A 565 -40.52 -16.45 -33.88
N ARG A 566 -41.86 -16.38 -33.93
CA ARG A 566 -42.72 -17.45 -34.44
C ARG A 566 -42.51 -17.59 -35.96
N PHE A 567 -41.85 -18.67 -36.37
CA PHE A 567 -42.00 -19.22 -37.72
C PHE A 567 -43.30 -20.04 -37.78
N SER A 568 -44.30 -19.56 -38.52
CA SER A 568 -45.45 -20.38 -38.92
C SER A 568 -45.13 -21.04 -40.27
N GLY A 569 -44.49 -22.21 -40.21
CA GLY A 569 -44.37 -23.12 -41.35
C GLY A 569 -45.44 -24.20 -41.27
N SER A 570 -46.35 -24.20 -42.24
CA SER A 570 -47.30 -25.28 -42.49
C SER A 570 -46.57 -26.54 -42.94
N SER A 571 -46.80 -27.67 -42.27
CA SER A 571 -46.79 -28.98 -42.94
C SER A 571 -47.43 -30.07 -42.06
N THR A 572 -48.49 -30.63 -42.64
CA THR A 572 -49.09 -31.92 -42.35
C THR A 572 -48.08 -33.07 -42.38
N SER A 573 -48.09 -33.96 -41.38
CA SER A 573 -47.91 -35.40 -41.63
C SER A 573 -48.49 -36.25 -40.48
N ARG A 574 -49.17 -37.32 -40.91
CA ARG A 574 -49.83 -38.37 -40.12
C ARG A 574 -48.80 -39.37 -39.56
N SER A 575 -49.09 -39.95 -38.40
CA SER A 575 -48.75 -41.35 -38.06
C SER A 575 -49.61 -41.84 -36.86
N PRO A 576 -49.96 -43.15 -36.75
CA PRO A 576 -51.13 -43.63 -36.01
C PRO A 576 -50.85 -44.36 -34.66
N ARG A 577 -51.94 -44.60 -33.90
CA ARG A 577 -52.33 -45.71 -32.97
C ARG A 577 -51.24 -46.74 -32.54
N SER A 578 -51.15 -47.28 -31.31
CA SER A 578 -52.14 -47.65 -30.26
C SER A 578 -51.47 -48.11 -28.94
N SER A 579 -52.30 -48.16 -27.85
CA SER A 579 -52.26 -49.04 -26.65
C SER A 579 -51.11 -48.88 -25.64
N SER A 580 -51.27 -48.89 -24.31
CA SER A 580 -52.35 -49.34 -23.40
C SER A 580 -52.05 -48.89 -21.95
N THR A 581 -53.06 -48.30 -21.28
CA THR A 581 -53.53 -48.53 -19.89
C THR A 581 -52.58 -48.55 -18.65
N THR A 582 -52.78 -47.59 -17.73
CA THR A 582 -53.35 -47.77 -16.34
C THR A 582 -52.67 -46.97 -15.20
N ARG A 583 -53.45 -46.04 -14.60
CA ARG A 583 -53.60 -45.54 -13.19
C ARG A 583 -52.35 -45.33 -12.28
N TRP A 584 -52.27 -44.32 -11.40
CA TRP A 584 -53.26 -43.84 -10.41
C TRP A 584 -53.05 -42.36 -10.02
N LYS A 585 -54.16 -41.71 -9.64
CA LYS A 585 -54.28 -40.35 -9.10
C LYS A 585 -54.03 -40.29 -7.58
N ALA A 586 -53.55 -39.13 -7.15
CA ALA A 586 -53.50 -38.62 -5.78
C ALA A 586 -54.89 -38.31 -5.17
N VAL A 587 -55.00 -38.34 -3.83
CA VAL A 587 -55.96 -37.56 -3.01
C VAL A 587 -55.36 -37.24 -1.63
N CYS A 588 -55.61 -36.00 -1.17
CA CYS A 588 -55.31 -35.35 0.12
C CYS A 588 -55.97 -36.03 1.35
N THR A 589 -55.74 -35.69 2.64
CA THR A 589 -56.01 -34.41 3.36
C THR A 589 -55.60 -34.54 4.89
N PRO A 590 -55.93 -33.63 5.85
CA PRO A 590 -54.97 -32.90 6.70
C PRO A 590 -55.08 -33.16 8.24
N MET A 591 -54.31 -32.47 9.09
CA MET A 591 -54.61 -32.37 10.53
C MET A 591 -54.17 -31.06 11.21
N ALA A 592 -54.85 -30.75 12.31
CA ALA A 592 -55.14 -29.42 12.83
C ALA A 592 -54.37 -29.00 14.10
N ARG A 593 -54.54 -27.72 14.46
CA ARG A 593 -54.14 -27.01 15.70
C ARG A 593 -54.47 -27.75 17.01
N LYS A 594 -53.64 -27.54 18.06
CA LYS A 594 -54.08 -27.09 19.41
C LYS A 594 -52.92 -26.60 20.29
N SER A 595 -53.31 -25.97 21.41
CA SER A 595 -52.73 -24.90 22.22
C SER A 595 -51.93 -25.31 23.50
N LYS A 596 -51.31 -24.27 24.13
CA LYS A 596 -50.98 -24.06 25.58
C LYS A 596 -49.66 -24.73 26.09
N LEU A 597 -48.84 -24.18 26.99
CA LEU A 597 -49.03 -23.25 28.13
C LEU A 597 -47.67 -22.66 28.60
N ARG A 598 -47.75 -21.59 29.41
CA ARG A 598 -46.68 -20.80 30.07
C ARG A 598 -45.87 -21.56 31.14
N GLY A 599 -44.66 -21.07 31.43
CA GLY A 599 -44.02 -21.22 32.75
C GLY A 599 -42.62 -20.59 32.83
N ARG A 600 -42.48 -19.48 33.58
CA ARG A 600 -41.21 -18.84 33.95
C ARG A 600 -41.25 -18.51 35.44
N LYS A 601 -40.23 -18.95 36.18
CA LYS A 601 -39.64 -18.55 37.48
C LYS A 601 -38.45 -19.53 37.61
N LEU A 602 -37.20 -19.17 37.85
CA LEU A 602 -36.56 -18.00 38.44
C LEU A 602 -35.29 -17.67 37.66
#